data_AF-A0A4Y3RGL8-F1
#
_entry.id   AF-A0A4Y3RGL8-F1
#
_cell.length_a   1.000
_cell.length_b   1.000
_cell.length_c   1.000
_cell.angle_alpha   90.00
_cell.angle_beta   90.00
_cell.angle_gamma   90.00
#
_symmetry.space_group_name_H-M   'P 1'
#
loop_
_entity.id
_entity.type
_entity.pdbx_description
1 polymer ?
#
loop_
_entity_poly.entity_id
_entity_poly.type
_entity_poly.pdbx_seq_one_letter_code
_entity_poly.pdbx_strand_id
1 'polypeptide(L)'
;MPSGSPRQQTRQCTHCGNDFQYAVRRGRPNTFCSPACRAAARSSSAEPPDLTRYNEDLGATAEDLQLSATTLLAAVHGGEDTDDLMGQVNDHYRFLKDVEAAVVARGRARGDSWMQIAEAAGSGAESYRKKWTQDKVSRRLTRAREARRDRQAASGRPDAADRAGCAPLPPAQTPGEQFAAAMVSLQRSTGLTIKDTASRIGVSPSYVSRILAGTRRPSWPIVEAFVETCEGRSLEMRALWEAAQRTPDHQQEPVPEDPDEARAQLHTALRALYLAADRPDLWDIKRAVSTGTKPSIREISLALNCTRIPDWETTAKIIMALRGSPAEFRPLWQAASPPSTTSALQAAAFG
;
A
#
# COMPACT_ATOMS: atom_id res chain seq x y z
N MET A 1 32.12 72.22 -28.60
CA MET A 1 31.97 70.80 -28.21
C MET A 1 30.66 70.30 -28.82
N PRO A 2 30.66 69.57 -29.94
CA PRO A 2 29.42 69.09 -30.55
C PRO A 2 28.88 67.93 -29.72
N SER A 3 27.72 68.14 -29.11
CA SER A 3 26.93 67.13 -28.41
C SER A 3 26.38 66.13 -29.43
N GLY A 4 27.18 65.13 -29.79
CA GLY A 4 26.76 64.07 -30.70
C GLY A 4 25.60 63.30 -30.10
N SER A 5 24.41 63.46 -30.68
CA SER A 5 23.21 62.70 -30.32
C SER A 5 23.53 61.19 -30.32
N PRO A 6 23.16 60.44 -29.27
CA PRO A 6 23.48 59.02 -29.18
C PRO A 6 22.86 58.29 -30.37
N ARG A 7 23.65 57.48 -31.09
CA ARG A 7 23.15 56.61 -32.16
C ARG A 7 22.04 55.71 -31.59
N GLN A 8 20.85 55.83 -32.15
CA GLN A 8 19.70 54.98 -31.80
C GLN A 8 19.66 53.78 -32.77
N GLN A 9 19.33 52.61 -32.25
CA GLN A 9 19.09 51.40 -33.04
C GLN A 9 17.71 50.83 -32.72
N THR A 10 17.05 50.29 -33.74
CA THR A 10 15.76 49.59 -33.61
C THR A 10 16.01 48.10 -33.38
N ARG A 11 15.29 47.51 -32.42
CA ARG A 11 15.29 46.06 -32.14
C ARG A 11 13.89 45.58 -31.75
N GLN A 12 13.60 44.31 -32.03
CA GLN A 12 12.39 43.65 -31.56
C GLN A 12 12.52 43.20 -30.10
N CYS A 13 11.45 43.43 -29.33
CA CYS A 13 11.33 42.96 -27.95
C CYS A 13 11.14 41.44 -27.91
N THR A 14 11.95 40.73 -27.13
CA THR A 14 11.87 39.27 -27.00
C THR A 14 10.57 38.77 -26.37
N HIS A 15 9.82 39.63 -25.66
CA HIS A 15 8.57 39.26 -25.00
C HIS A 15 7.33 39.57 -25.83
N CYS A 16 7.16 40.81 -26.28
CA CYS A 16 5.94 41.25 -26.99
C CYS A 16 6.12 41.35 -28.51
N GLY A 17 7.30 41.10 -29.07
CA GLY A 17 7.59 41.20 -30.50
C GLY A 17 7.68 42.63 -31.05
N ASN A 18 7.25 43.65 -30.30
CA ASN A 18 7.27 45.03 -30.77
C ASN A 18 8.67 45.58 -30.99
N ASP A 19 8.83 46.33 -32.06
CA ASP A 19 10.03 47.13 -32.33
C ASP A 19 10.17 48.28 -31.32
N PHE A 20 11.36 48.45 -30.77
CA PHE A 20 11.70 49.57 -29.91
C PHE A 20 13.07 50.15 -30.25
N GLN A 21 13.20 51.46 -30.05
CA GLN A 21 14.45 52.17 -30.24
C GLN A 21 15.22 52.22 -28.92
N TYR A 22 16.53 51.95 -28.96
CA TYR A 22 17.40 52.10 -27.80
C TYR A 22 18.66 52.89 -28.15
N ALA A 23 19.12 53.69 -27.20
CA ALA A 23 20.38 54.40 -27.32
C ALA A 23 21.55 53.42 -27.15
N VAL A 24 22.44 53.37 -28.14
CA VAL A 24 23.64 52.54 -28.09
C VAL A 24 24.58 53.08 -27.00
N ARG A 25 24.67 52.37 -25.88
CA ARG A 25 25.59 52.65 -24.76
C ARG A 25 26.61 51.52 -24.65
N ARG A 26 27.80 51.79 -24.09
CA ARG A 26 28.78 50.74 -23.76
C ARG A 26 28.17 49.82 -22.69
N GLY A 27 27.89 48.57 -23.06
CA GLY A 27 27.26 47.57 -22.20
C GLY A 27 26.37 46.59 -22.97
N ARG A 28 25.79 45.62 -22.27
CA ARG A 28 24.86 44.64 -22.87
C ARG A 28 23.62 45.38 -23.42
N PRO A 29 23.28 45.22 -24.72
CA PRO A 29 22.10 45.85 -25.30
C PRO A 29 20.83 45.42 -24.57
N ASN A 30 19.86 46.33 -24.46
CA ASN A 30 18.56 45.97 -23.91
C ASN A 30 17.81 45.09 -24.94
N THR A 31 17.22 44.00 -24.48
CA THR A 31 16.42 43.06 -25.30
C THR A 31 14.91 43.26 -25.14
N PHE A 32 14.50 44.13 -24.22
CA PHE A 32 13.10 44.37 -23.90
C PHE A 32 12.75 45.85 -24.08
N CYS A 33 11.57 46.10 -24.67
CA CYS A 33 11.07 47.46 -24.92
C CYS A 33 10.74 48.22 -23.64
N SER A 34 10.44 47.53 -22.54
CA SER A 34 10.06 48.15 -21.28
C SER A 34 10.47 47.31 -20.05
N PRO A 35 10.57 47.94 -18.87
CA PRO A 35 10.71 47.21 -17.60
C PRO A 35 9.56 46.23 -17.36
N ALA A 36 8.35 46.56 -17.81
CA ALA A 36 7.18 45.69 -17.72
C ALA A 36 7.36 44.42 -18.58
N CYS A 37 7.82 44.53 -19.83
CA CYS A 37 8.13 43.36 -20.67
C CYS A 37 9.30 42.54 -20.12
N ARG A 38 10.28 43.19 -19.47
CA ARG A 38 11.37 42.49 -18.79
C ARG A 38 10.88 41.72 -17.55
N ALA A 39 9.95 42.29 -16.79
CA ALA A 39 9.32 41.63 -15.64
C ALA A 39 8.41 40.49 -16.11
N ALA A 40 7.61 40.72 -17.15
CA ALA A 40 6.72 39.74 -17.75
C ALA A 40 7.49 38.54 -18.34
N ALA A 41 8.63 38.78 -19.02
CA ALA A 41 9.51 37.71 -19.49
C ALA A 41 10.20 36.93 -18.36
N ARG A 42 10.32 37.51 -17.16
CA ARG A 42 10.81 36.81 -15.97
C ARG A 42 9.70 36.05 -15.25
N SER A 43 8.45 36.48 -15.39
CA SER A 43 7.27 35.87 -14.77
C SER A 43 6.49 34.94 -15.70
N SER A 44 6.77 34.94 -17.00
CA SER A 44 6.24 33.97 -17.97
C SER A 44 6.86 32.62 -17.65
N SER A 45 6.20 31.95 -16.71
CA SER A 45 6.38 30.63 -16.14
C SER A 45 7.44 29.79 -16.84
N ALA A 46 8.55 29.55 -16.13
CA ALA A 46 9.17 28.24 -16.24
C ALA A 46 8.07 27.20 -16.00
N GLU A 47 7.93 26.27 -16.93
CA GLU A 47 7.04 25.13 -16.79
C GLU A 47 7.20 24.54 -15.37
N PRO A 48 6.11 24.17 -14.68
CA PRO A 48 6.20 23.62 -13.33
C PRO A 48 7.23 22.50 -13.33
N PRO A 49 8.20 22.50 -12.40
CA PRO A 49 9.26 21.50 -12.41
C PRO A 49 8.62 20.12 -12.36
N ASP A 50 9.01 19.23 -13.27
CA ASP A 50 8.55 17.85 -13.24
C ASP A 50 9.04 17.18 -11.94
N LEU A 51 8.10 16.92 -11.04
CA LEU A 51 8.36 16.30 -9.74
C LEU A 51 8.14 14.79 -9.73
N THR A 52 7.77 14.18 -10.86
CA THR A 52 7.33 12.78 -10.94
C THR A 52 8.36 11.84 -10.33
N ARG A 53 9.62 11.92 -10.79
CA ARG A 53 10.72 11.11 -10.27
C ARG A 53 10.97 11.31 -8.76
N TYR A 54 10.84 12.53 -8.26
CA TYR A 54 11.04 12.83 -6.84
C TYR A 54 9.90 12.30 -5.97
N ASN A 55 8.68 12.29 -6.49
CA ASN A 55 7.52 11.68 -5.82
C ASN A 55 7.65 10.15 -5.81
N GLU A 56 8.09 9.54 -6.90
CA GLU A 56 8.39 8.10 -6.98
C GLU A 56 9.48 7.70 -5.98
N ASP A 57 10.59 8.45 -5.93
CA ASP A 57 11.67 8.19 -4.97
C ASP A 57 11.18 8.31 -3.52
N LEU A 58 10.34 9.31 -3.22
CA LEU A 58 9.77 9.52 -1.89
C LEU A 58 8.83 8.37 -1.50
N GLY A 59 7.94 7.97 -2.41
CA GLY A 59 7.04 6.83 -2.19
C GLY A 59 7.83 5.54 -1.92
N ALA A 60 8.76 5.22 -2.82
CA ALA A 60 9.55 3.99 -2.71
C ALA A 60 10.47 3.96 -1.46
N THR A 61 11.06 5.09 -1.06
CA THR A 61 11.85 5.15 0.19
C THR A 61 10.97 5.05 1.45
N ALA A 62 9.74 5.57 1.40
CA ALA A 62 8.79 5.44 2.51
C ALA A 62 8.29 4.00 2.67
N GLU A 63 8.02 3.30 1.57
CA GLU A 63 7.67 1.88 1.57
C GLU A 63 8.82 1.01 2.14
N ASP A 64 10.06 1.27 1.73
CA ASP A 64 11.25 0.59 2.29
C ASP A 64 11.34 0.78 3.82
N LEU A 65 11.08 2.00 4.32
CA LEU A 65 11.08 2.31 5.76
C LEU A 65 9.97 1.55 6.50
N GLN A 66 8.76 1.50 5.92
CA GLN A 66 7.65 0.75 6.50
C GLN A 66 7.96 -0.75 6.57
N LEU A 67 8.50 -1.32 5.49
CA LEU A 67 8.90 -2.73 5.45
C LEU A 67 9.93 -3.02 6.54
N SER A 68 10.96 -2.18 6.68
CA SER A 68 11.95 -2.33 7.75
C SER A 68 11.34 -2.27 9.16
N ALA A 69 10.36 -1.39 9.40
CA ALA A 69 9.66 -1.35 10.69
C ALA A 69 8.90 -2.65 10.97
N THR A 70 8.24 -3.21 9.95
CA THR A 70 7.51 -4.48 10.09
C THR A 70 8.46 -5.66 10.30
N THR A 71 9.61 -5.68 9.62
CA THR A 71 10.65 -6.71 9.80
C THR A 71 11.25 -6.64 11.20
N LEU A 72 11.58 -5.45 11.70
CA LEU A 72 12.08 -5.27 13.06
C LEU A 72 11.06 -5.77 14.10
N LEU A 73 9.77 -5.44 13.94
CA LEU A 73 8.73 -5.91 14.84
C LEU A 73 8.60 -7.44 14.83
N ALA A 74 8.68 -8.06 13.64
CA ALA A 74 8.67 -9.51 13.49
C ALA A 74 9.87 -10.17 14.17
N ALA A 75 11.08 -9.61 14.01
CA ALA A 75 12.29 -10.10 14.66
C ALA A 75 12.20 -10.04 16.19
N VAL A 76 11.65 -8.96 16.74
CA VAL A 76 11.39 -8.81 18.18
C VAL A 76 10.42 -9.87 18.69
N HIS A 77 9.34 -10.15 17.96
CA HIS A 77 8.37 -11.18 18.34
C HIS A 77 8.90 -12.60 18.14
N GLY A 78 9.80 -12.80 17.16
CA GLY A 78 10.44 -14.08 16.88
C GLY A 78 11.52 -14.47 17.89
N GLY A 79 11.92 -13.54 18.76
CA GLY A 79 13.00 -13.77 19.72
C GLY A 79 14.36 -13.92 19.06
N GLU A 80 14.61 -13.18 17.97
CA GLU A 80 15.92 -13.17 17.30
C GLU A 80 17.04 -12.66 18.23
N ASP A 81 18.27 -13.06 17.91
CA ASP A 81 19.44 -12.69 18.69
C ASP A 81 19.70 -11.17 18.66
N THR A 82 20.40 -10.68 19.69
CA THR A 82 20.65 -9.23 19.86
C THR A 82 21.37 -8.60 18.67
N ASP A 83 22.28 -9.34 18.02
CA ASP A 83 23.02 -8.86 16.86
C ASP A 83 22.11 -8.63 15.64
N ASP A 84 21.15 -9.54 15.40
CA ASP A 84 20.18 -9.42 14.31
C ASP A 84 19.21 -8.26 14.56
N LEU A 85 18.72 -8.12 15.79
CA LEU A 85 17.88 -6.99 16.20
C LEU A 85 18.60 -5.65 16.00
N MET A 86 19.87 -5.56 16.38
CA MET A 86 20.68 -4.35 16.16
C MET A 86 20.94 -4.11 14.67
N GLY A 87 21.10 -5.16 13.86
CA GLY A 87 21.14 -5.09 12.41
C GLY A 87 19.87 -4.44 11.83
N GLN A 88 18.70 -4.92 12.26
CA GLN A 88 17.40 -4.38 11.82
C GLN A 88 17.20 -2.92 12.25
N VAL A 89 17.61 -2.55 13.47
CA VAL A 89 17.57 -1.15 13.95
C VAL A 89 18.46 -0.24 13.10
N ASN A 90 19.67 -0.69 12.76
CA ASN A 90 20.58 0.07 11.91
C ASN A 90 20.03 0.27 10.49
N ASP A 91 19.41 -0.77 9.93
CA ASP A 91 18.74 -0.69 8.64
C ASP A 91 17.55 0.28 8.69
N HIS A 92 16.77 0.27 9.77
CA HIS A 92 15.69 1.22 9.98
C HIS A 92 16.17 2.68 9.97
N TYR A 93 17.27 2.97 10.69
CA TYR A 93 17.90 4.29 10.65
C TYR A 93 18.45 4.65 9.27
N ARG A 94 18.94 3.67 8.51
CA ARG A 94 19.41 3.89 7.14
C ARG A 94 18.26 4.33 6.24
N PHE A 95 17.12 3.62 6.28
CA PHE A 95 15.94 3.95 5.48
C PHE A 95 15.31 5.29 5.88
N LEU A 96 15.29 5.62 7.17
CA LEU A 96 14.81 6.93 7.63
C LEU A 96 15.61 8.08 6.99
N LYS A 97 16.94 7.93 6.91
CA LYS A 97 17.81 8.90 6.24
C LYS A 97 17.61 8.92 4.72
N ASP A 98 17.13 7.85 4.09
CA ASP A 98 16.81 7.82 2.65
C ASP A 98 15.53 8.60 2.37
N VAL A 99 14.52 8.45 3.22
CA VAL A 99 13.30 9.28 3.20
C VAL A 99 13.65 10.75 3.42
N GLU A 100 14.51 11.08 4.41
CA GLU A 100 14.96 12.45 4.64
C GLU A 100 15.64 13.04 3.38
N ALA A 101 16.49 12.26 2.71
CA ALA A 101 17.13 12.65 1.45
C ALA A 101 16.11 12.86 0.31
N ALA A 102 15.09 12.01 0.18
CA ALA A 102 14.04 12.13 -0.82
C ALA A 102 13.17 13.39 -0.60
N VAL A 103 12.83 13.69 0.65
CA VAL A 103 12.10 14.92 1.03
C VAL A 103 12.91 16.15 0.66
N VAL A 104 14.22 16.17 0.98
CA VAL A 104 15.11 17.28 0.62
C VAL A 104 15.21 17.43 -0.90
N ALA A 105 15.38 16.33 -1.64
CA ALA A 105 15.44 16.36 -3.11
C ALA A 105 14.17 16.97 -3.72
N ARG A 106 12.99 16.51 -3.26
CA ARG A 106 11.68 17.00 -3.70
C ARG A 106 11.47 18.48 -3.38
N GLY A 107 11.76 18.90 -2.15
CA GLY A 107 11.62 20.30 -1.75
C GLY A 107 12.52 21.22 -2.58
N ARG A 108 13.77 20.82 -2.80
CA ARG A 108 14.71 21.57 -3.66
C ARG A 108 14.26 21.64 -5.12
N ALA A 109 13.68 20.57 -5.66
CA ALA A 109 13.14 20.55 -7.02
C ALA A 109 11.89 21.42 -7.17
N ARG A 110 11.07 21.53 -6.11
CA ARG A 110 9.91 22.43 -6.04
C ARG A 110 10.29 23.91 -5.94
N GLY A 111 11.55 24.20 -5.59
CA GLY A 111 12.06 25.55 -5.39
C GLY A 111 12.08 25.99 -3.92
N ASP A 112 11.82 25.09 -2.97
CA ASP A 112 11.84 25.41 -1.55
C ASP A 112 13.25 25.82 -1.10
N SER A 113 13.29 26.86 -0.27
CA SER A 113 14.51 27.36 0.34
C SER A 113 15.03 26.43 1.44
N TRP A 114 16.34 26.48 1.71
CA TRP A 114 16.93 25.74 2.83
C TRP A 114 16.33 26.12 4.18
N MET A 115 15.82 27.35 4.32
CA MET A 115 15.14 27.81 5.53
C MET A 115 13.84 27.03 5.75
N GLN A 116 12.98 26.96 4.73
CA GLN A 116 11.70 26.23 4.79
C GLN A 116 11.89 24.74 5.06
N ILE A 117 12.87 24.12 4.39
CA ILE A 117 13.15 22.68 4.55
C ILE A 117 13.72 22.39 5.95
N ALA A 118 14.64 23.22 6.44
CA ALA A 118 15.31 22.99 7.73
C ALA A 118 14.39 23.30 8.93
N GLU A 119 13.52 24.30 8.82
CA GLU A 119 12.50 24.62 9.81
C GLU A 119 11.58 23.42 10.05
N ALA A 120 11.08 22.80 8.98
CA ALA A 120 10.27 21.58 9.06
C ALA A 120 11.02 20.39 9.71
N ALA A 121 12.36 20.38 9.62
CA ALA A 121 13.22 19.36 10.21
C ALA A 121 13.75 19.73 11.61
N GLY A 122 13.32 20.85 12.19
CA GLY A 122 13.77 21.32 13.50
C GLY A 122 15.27 21.64 13.58
N SER A 123 15.90 22.00 12.46
CA SER A 123 17.34 22.24 12.33
C SER A 123 17.64 23.63 11.76
N GLY A 124 18.82 24.19 12.07
CA GLY A 124 19.27 25.43 11.45
C GLY A 124 19.59 25.26 9.96
N ALA A 125 19.17 26.20 9.11
CA ALA A 125 19.32 26.14 7.66
C ALA A 125 20.76 25.86 7.19
N GLU A 126 21.75 26.46 7.85
CA GLU A 126 23.17 26.28 7.50
C GLU A 126 23.69 24.88 7.88
N SER A 127 23.28 24.37 9.04
CA SER A 127 23.61 23.02 9.48
C SER A 127 22.97 21.98 8.55
N TYR A 128 21.73 22.22 8.13
CA TYR A 128 20.99 21.33 7.24
C TYR A 128 21.55 21.33 5.81
N ARG A 129 21.95 22.49 5.29
CA ARG A 129 22.67 22.62 4.01
C ARG A 129 24.01 21.88 4.04
N LYS A 130 24.77 21.99 5.12
CA LYS A 130 26.04 21.26 5.31
C LYS A 130 25.81 19.75 5.43
N LYS A 131 24.73 19.33 6.11
CA LYS A 131 24.33 17.93 6.26
C LYS A 131 23.92 17.30 4.92
N TRP A 132 23.19 18.04 4.09
CA TRP A 132 22.55 17.57 2.86
C TRP A 132 23.03 18.35 1.63
N THR A 133 24.24 18.03 1.16
CA THR A 133 24.70 18.53 -0.14
C THR A 133 23.96 17.84 -1.28
N GLN A 134 23.81 18.51 -2.43
CA GLN A 134 23.13 17.94 -3.60
C GLN A 134 23.77 16.62 -4.04
N ASP A 135 25.10 16.55 -4.05
CA ASP A 135 25.86 15.34 -4.35
C ASP A 135 25.56 14.19 -3.36
N LYS A 136 25.48 14.48 -2.05
CA LYS A 136 25.15 13.47 -1.04
C LYS A 136 23.73 12.94 -1.19
N VAL A 137 22.77 13.82 -1.47
CA VAL A 137 21.37 13.45 -1.74
C VAL A 137 21.29 12.56 -2.98
N SER A 138 21.91 12.98 -4.10
CA SER A 138 21.91 12.20 -5.35
C SER A 138 22.56 10.83 -5.20
N ARG A 139 23.72 10.74 -4.54
CA ARG A 139 24.41 9.46 -4.28
C ARG A 139 23.56 8.52 -3.46
N ARG A 140 22.92 9.04 -2.41
CA ARG A 140 22.11 8.24 -1.49
C ARG A 140 20.85 7.68 -2.18
N LEU A 141 20.11 8.52 -2.94
CA LEU A 141 18.96 8.06 -3.71
C LEU A 141 19.36 7.08 -4.82
N THR A 142 20.53 7.26 -5.45
CA THR A 142 21.04 6.31 -6.46
C THR A 142 21.31 4.94 -5.84
N ARG A 143 22.01 4.90 -4.69
CA ARG A 143 22.22 3.65 -3.95
C ARG A 143 20.92 2.99 -3.50
N ALA A 144 19.93 3.78 -3.06
CA ALA A 144 18.62 3.24 -2.68
C ALA A 144 17.91 2.57 -3.88
N ARG A 145 17.99 3.18 -5.08
CA ARG A 145 17.45 2.59 -6.31
C ARG A 145 18.22 1.34 -6.73
N GLU A 146 19.55 1.35 -6.65
CA GLU A 146 20.39 0.19 -6.94
C GLU A 146 20.07 -0.96 -5.99
N ALA A 147 20.03 -0.72 -4.68
CA ALA A 147 19.68 -1.73 -3.69
C ALA A 147 18.26 -2.30 -3.89
N ARG A 148 17.31 -1.49 -4.39
CA ARG A 148 15.99 -2.00 -4.81
C ARG A 148 16.06 -2.84 -6.06
N ARG A 149 16.80 -2.41 -7.08
CA ARG A 149 17.00 -3.20 -8.30
C ARG A 149 17.66 -4.53 -7.99
N ASP A 150 18.65 -4.55 -7.10
CA ASP A 150 19.31 -5.78 -6.68
C ASP A 150 18.36 -6.70 -5.91
N ARG A 151 17.56 -6.16 -4.99
CA ARG A 151 16.48 -6.92 -4.31
C ARG A 151 15.46 -7.47 -5.30
N GLN A 152 15.03 -6.67 -6.27
CA GLN A 152 14.08 -7.06 -7.30
C GLN A 152 14.66 -8.11 -8.25
N ALA A 153 15.94 -7.97 -8.63
CA ALA A 153 16.66 -8.94 -9.46
C ALA A 153 16.91 -10.24 -8.71
N ALA A 154 17.19 -10.19 -7.40
CA ALA A 154 17.29 -11.37 -6.55
C ALA A 154 15.94 -12.08 -6.42
N SER A 155 14.82 -11.34 -6.37
CA SER A 155 13.47 -11.91 -6.43
C SER A 155 13.00 -12.29 -7.84
N GLY A 156 13.70 -11.83 -8.89
CA GLY A 156 13.28 -11.89 -10.29
C GLY A 156 14.11 -12.81 -11.18
N ARG A 157 15.05 -13.58 -10.62
CA ARG A 157 15.77 -14.61 -11.38
C ARG A 157 14.86 -15.82 -11.58
N PRO A 158 14.56 -16.25 -12.83
CA PRO A 158 13.81 -17.46 -13.06
C PRO A 158 14.75 -18.66 -12.94
N ASP A 159 15.00 -19.13 -11.72
CA ASP A 159 15.38 -20.53 -11.50
C ASP A 159 14.10 -21.38 -11.58
N ALA A 160 13.52 -21.42 -12.79
CA ALA A 160 12.27 -22.10 -13.09
C ALA A 160 12.46 -23.56 -13.53
N ALA A 161 13.60 -24.19 -13.26
CA ALA A 161 13.85 -25.56 -13.71
C ALA A 161 14.52 -26.51 -12.69
N ASP A 162 14.99 -26.07 -11.52
CA ASP A 162 15.72 -27.02 -10.65
C ASP A 162 15.59 -26.84 -9.13
N ARG A 163 14.48 -26.26 -8.65
CA ARG A 163 14.04 -26.45 -7.25
C ARG A 163 12.54 -26.67 -7.16
N ALA A 164 12.10 -27.82 -7.67
CA ALA A 164 10.96 -28.51 -7.11
C ALA A 164 11.32 -28.95 -5.68
N GLY A 165 11.09 -28.07 -4.71
CA GLY A 165 11.33 -28.35 -3.30
C GLY A 165 10.98 -27.14 -2.42
N CYS A 166 9.74 -27.10 -1.95
CA CYS A 166 9.26 -26.25 -0.84
C CYS A 166 9.60 -24.75 -0.91
N ALA A 167 8.89 -23.98 -1.73
CA ALA A 167 8.60 -22.59 -1.37
C ALA A 167 7.39 -22.60 -0.40
N PRO A 168 7.50 -22.10 0.85
CA PRO A 168 6.35 -21.96 1.72
C PRO A 168 5.39 -20.92 1.09
N LEU A 169 4.10 -21.23 1.07
CA LEU A 169 3.09 -20.20 0.78
C LEU A 169 3.33 -18.99 1.70
N PRO A 170 3.05 -17.75 1.27
CA PRO A 170 3.04 -16.61 2.18
C PRO A 170 2.17 -16.96 3.40
N PRO A 171 2.61 -16.62 4.62
CA PRO A 171 1.92 -17.05 5.82
C PRO A 171 0.46 -16.61 5.80
N ALA A 172 -0.42 -17.47 6.34
CA ALA A 172 -1.81 -17.14 6.56
C ALA A 172 -1.89 -15.82 7.33
N GLN A 173 -2.75 -14.92 6.88
CA GLN A 173 -2.92 -13.64 7.55
C GLN A 173 -3.59 -13.86 8.90
N THR A 174 -3.16 -13.11 9.92
CA THR A 174 -3.87 -13.12 11.20
C THR A 174 -5.28 -12.53 11.03
N PRO A 175 -6.27 -12.88 11.88
CA PRO A 175 -7.62 -12.31 11.79
C PRO A 175 -7.63 -10.76 11.81
N GLY A 176 -6.72 -10.14 12.55
CA GLY A 176 -6.54 -8.69 12.56
C GLY A 176 -6.03 -8.11 11.24
N GLU A 177 -5.10 -8.80 10.57
CA GLU A 177 -4.61 -8.43 9.25
C GLU A 177 -5.68 -8.61 8.17
N GLN A 178 -6.47 -9.70 8.24
CA GLN A 178 -7.59 -9.94 7.33
C GLN A 178 -8.65 -8.83 7.46
N PHE A 179 -8.99 -8.44 8.69
CA PHE A 179 -9.92 -7.33 8.94
C PHE A 179 -9.39 -5.99 8.38
N ALA A 180 -8.14 -5.66 8.64
CA ALA A 180 -7.53 -4.43 8.10
C ALA A 180 -7.49 -4.44 6.56
N ALA A 181 -7.13 -5.57 5.95
CA ALA A 181 -7.11 -5.74 4.50
C ALA A 181 -8.51 -5.57 3.89
N ALA A 182 -9.55 -6.13 4.51
CA ALA A 182 -10.93 -5.96 4.06
C ALA A 182 -11.40 -4.49 4.14
N MET A 183 -11.07 -3.78 5.23
CA MET A 183 -11.39 -2.36 5.36
C MET A 183 -10.70 -1.51 4.29
N VAL A 184 -9.45 -1.86 3.93
CA VAL A 184 -8.71 -1.21 2.84
C VAL A 184 -9.35 -1.51 1.48
N SER A 185 -9.68 -2.78 1.20
CA SER A 185 -10.35 -3.17 -0.05
C SER A 185 -11.67 -2.41 -0.24
N LEU A 186 -12.49 -2.35 0.82
CA LEU A 186 -13.77 -1.65 0.80
C LEU A 186 -13.61 -0.14 0.56
N GLN A 187 -12.60 0.47 1.17
CA GLN A 187 -12.31 1.89 0.96
C GLN A 187 -11.88 2.17 -0.48
N ARG A 188 -10.99 1.34 -1.04
CA ARG A 188 -10.52 1.49 -2.42
C ARG A 188 -11.65 1.32 -3.43
N SER A 189 -12.58 0.40 -3.20
CA SER A 189 -13.69 0.17 -4.15
C SER A 189 -14.61 1.38 -4.33
N THR A 190 -14.64 2.30 -3.35
CA THR A 190 -15.45 3.53 -3.45
C THR A 190 -14.72 4.71 -4.08
N GLY A 191 -13.39 4.64 -4.19
CA GLY A 191 -12.55 5.75 -4.65
C GLY A 191 -12.52 6.97 -3.71
N LEU A 192 -13.16 6.91 -2.54
CA LEU A 192 -13.17 8.00 -1.57
C LEU A 192 -11.80 8.14 -0.89
N THR A 193 -11.37 9.37 -0.61
CA THR A 193 -10.13 9.59 0.15
C THR A 193 -10.34 9.27 1.63
N ILE A 194 -9.26 8.94 2.35
CA ILE A 194 -9.28 8.71 3.81
C ILE A 194 -9.91 9.91 4.54
N LYS A 195 -9.69 11.13 4.05
CA LYS A 195 -10.23 12.37 4.62
C LYS A 195 -11.75 12.46 4.43
N ASP A 196 -12.25 12.10 3.25
CA ASP A 196 -13.68 12.11 2.96
C ASP A 196 -14.42 11.04 3.76
N THR A 197 -13.87 9.83 3.82
CA THR A 197 -14.40 8.74 4.65
C THR A 197 -14.45 9.13 6.12
N ALA A 198 -13.37 9.72 6.65
CA ALA A 198 -13.33 10.19 8.04
C ALA A 198 -14.37 11.29 8.32
N SER A 199 -14.55 12.22 7.39
CA SER A 199 -15.54 13.30 7.51
C SER A 199 -16.97 12.77 7.52
N ARG A 200 -17.29 11.76 6.70
CA ARG A 200 -18.64 11.17 6.63
C ARG A 200 -18.99 10.35 7.88
N ILE A 201 -18.01 9.67 8.46
CA ILE A 201 -18.17 8.88 9.68
C ILE A 201 -18.12 9.76 10.95
N GLY A 202 -17.63 10.99 10.85
CA GLY A 202 -17.49 11.91 11.99
C GLY A 202 -16.27 11.62 12.88
N VAL A 203 -15.19 11.09 12.31
CA VAL A 203 -13.95 10.76 13.04
C VAL A 203 -12.73 11.46 12.44
N SER A 204 -11.59 11.43 13.14
CA SER A 204 -10.35 12.02 12.61
C SER A 204 -9.72 11.18 11.48
N PRO A 205 -9.14 11.80 10.44
CA PRO A 205 -8.43 11.07 9.38
C PRO A 205 -7.29 10.19 9.91
N SER A 206 -6.58 10.65 10.94
CA SER A 206 -5.52 9.87 11.61
C SER A 206 -6.06 8.66 12.38
N TYR A 207 -7.34 8.64 12.75
CA TYR A 207 -7.98 7.46 13.32
C TYR A 207 -8.27 6.42 12.24
N VAL A 208 -8.85 6.85 11.11
CA VAL A 208 -9.11 5.98 9.96
C VAL A 208 -7.82 5.37 9.41
N SER A 209 -6.78 6.18 9.24
CA SER A 209 -5.47 5.69 8.78
C SER A 209 -4.90 4.58 9.67
N ARG A 210 -5.03 4.69 11.00
CA ARG A 210 -4.57 3.66 11.93
C ARG A 210 -5.41 2.38 11.89
N ILE A 211 -6.72 2.50 11.66
CA ILE A 211 -7.61 1.35 11.45
C ILE A 211 -7.21 0.60 10.18
N LEU A 212 -7.02 1.32 9.07
CA LEU A 212 -6.62 0.74 7.78
C LEU A 212 -5.21 0.11 7.83
N ALA A 213 -4.32 0.67 8.64
CA ALA A 213 -2.99 0.11 8.89
C ALA A 213 -3.01 -1.10 9.85
N GLY A 214 -4.16 -1.48 10.42
CA GLY A 214 -4.27 -2.57 11.40
C GLY A 214 -3.69 -2.26 12.78
N THR A 215 -3.19 -1.04 13.00
CA THR A 215 -2.58 -0.61 14.27
C THR A 215 -3.60 -0.20 15.33
N ARG A 216 -4.87 -0.01 14.95
CA ARG A 216 -5.95 0.29 15.88
C ARG A 216 -7.20 -0.53 15.57
N ARG A 217 -7.76 -1.12 16.62
CA ARG A 217 -9.02 -1.87 16.56
C ARG A 217 -10.21 -0.94 16.87
N PRO A 218 -11.10 -0.69 15.90
CA PRO A 218 -12.30 0.14 16.12
C PRO A 218 -13.40 -0.63 16.86
N SER A 219 -14.34 0.10 17.48
CA SER A 219 -15.59 -0.47 17.98
C SER A 219 -16.54 -0.78 16.83
N TRP A 220 -17.48 -1.72 17.04
CA TRP A 220 -18.44 -2.11 16.00
C TRP A 220 -19.22 -0.95 15.37
N PRO A 221 -19.77 0.03 16.14
CA PRO A 221 -20.52 1.13 15.53
C PRO A 221 -19.70 1.95 14.52
N ILE A 222 -18.39 2.06 14.74
CA ILE A 222 -17.48 2.75 13.80
C ILE A 222 -17.27 1.91 12.54
N VAL A 223 -17.18 0.58 12.68
CA VAL A 223 -17.05 -0.33 11.54
C VAL A 223 -18.34 -0.33 10.72
N GLU A 224 -19.49 -0.38 11.38
CA GLU A 224 -20.80 -0.34 10.73
C GLU A 224 -20.99 0.96 9.93
N ALA A 225 -20.72 2.12 10.54
CA ALA A 225 -20.76 3.41 9.85
C ALA A 225 -19.77 3.49 8.67
N PHE A 226 -18.60 2.86 8.80
CA PHE A 226 -17.63 2.75 7.72
C PHE A 226 -18.15 1.91 6.56
N VAL A 227 -18.74 0.75 6.87
CA VAL A 227 -19.30 -0.17 5.87
C VAL A 227 -20.48 0.48 5.14
N GLU A 228 -21.37 1.16 5.85
CA GLU A 228 -22.48 1.91 5.28
C GLU A 228 -22.00 3.01 4.34
N THR A 229 -21.00 3.79 4.78
CA THR A 229 -20.38 4.85 3.97
C THR A 229 -19.75 4.29 2.69
N CYS A 230 -19.22 3.06 2.75
CA CYS A 230 -18.53 2.43 1.65
C CYS A 230 -19.40 1.44 0.86
N GLU A 231 -20.72 1.43 1.09
CA GLU A 231 -21.70 0.55 0.42
C GLU A 231 -21.33 -0.95 0.51
N GLY A 232 -20.69 -1.35 1.61
CA GLY A 232 -20.29 -2.73 1.87
C GLY A 232 -21.39 -3.58 2.50
N ARG A 233 -21.15 -4.89 2.63
CA ARG A 233 -22.06 -5.82 3.30
C ARG A 233 -21.67 -5.97 4.77
N SER A 234 -22.55 -5.54 5.68
CA SER A 234 -22.28 -5.51 7.13
C SER A 234 -21.98 -6.88 7.74
N LEU A 235 -22.59 -7.96 7.24
CA LEU A 235 -22.40 -9.31 7.78
C LEU A 235 -20.98 -9.86 7.55
N GLU A 236 -20.38 -9.63 6.38
CA GLU A 236 -19.00 -10.06 6.09
C GLU A 236 -18.00 -9.31 6.96
N MET A 237 -18.20 -7.99 7.10
CA MET A 237 -17.32 -7.19 7.95
C MET A 237 -17.48 -7.52 9.42
N ARG A 238 -18.70 -7.87 9.87
CA ARG A 238 -18.97 -8.31 11.24
C ARG A 238 -18.17 -9.55 11.58
N ALA A 239 -18.20 -10.57 10.71
CA ALA A 239 -17.45 -11.80 10.91
C ALA A 239 -15.94 -11.57 11.06
N LEU A 240 -15.35 -10.69 10.22
CA LEU A 240 -13.93 -10.33 10.33
C LEU A 240 -13.63 -9.50 11.57
N TRP A 241 -14.50 -8.56 11.92
CA TRP A 241 -14.33 -7.74 13.12
C TRP A 241 -14.37 -8.61 14.37
N GLU A 242 -15.34 -9.51 14.50
CA GLU A 242 -15.43 -10.45 15.63
C GLU A 242 -14.17 -11.30 15.70
N ALA A 243 -13.71 -11.87 14.57
CA ALA A 243 -12.48 -12.64 14.51
C ALA A 243 -11.23 -11.85 14.90
N ALA A 244 -11.13 -10.59 14.48
CA ALA A 244 -10.02 -9.71 14.84
C ALA A 244 -10.03 -9.32 16.32
N GLN A 245 -11.20 -9.30 16.98
CA GLN A 245 -11.34 -8.93 18.39
C GLN A 245 -11.01 -10.09 19.34
N ARG A 246 -11.03 -11.34 18.89
CA ARG A 246 -10.76 -12.52 19.74
C ARG A 246 -9.35 -12.45 20.33
N THR A 247 -9.26 -12.64 21.65
CA THR A 247 -8.01 -12.93 22.35
C THR A 247 -7.62 -14.40 22.15
N PRO A 248 -6.31 -14.76 22.27
CA PRO A 248 -5.84 -16.14 22.09
C PRO A 248 -6.55 -17.18 22.99
N ASP A 249 -7.13 -16.73 24.10
CA ASP A 249 -7.83 -17.56 25.09
C ASP A 249 -9.28 -17.92 24.70
N HIS A 250 -9.84 -17.28 23.67
CA HIS A 250 -11.23 -17.44 23.23
C HIS A 250 -11.35 -17.95 21.78
N GLN A 251 -10.41 -18.78 21.33
CA GLN A 251 -10.33 -19.23 19.93
C GLN A 251 -11.46 -20.18 19.49
N GLN A 252 -12.24 -20.76 20.40
CA GLN A 252 -13.35 -21.65 20.05
C GLN A 252 -14.68 -21.02 20.44
N GLU A 253 -15.26 -20.31 19.48
CA GLU A 253 -16.69 -20.00 19.51
C GLU A 253 -17.47 -21.32 19.36
N PRO A 254 -18.57 -21.52 20.11
CA PRO A 254 -19.40 -22.70 19.94
C PRO A 254 -19.92 -22.73 18.50
N VAL A 255 -19.61 -23.81 17.79
CA VAL A 255 -20.12 -24.03 16.44
C VAL A 255 -21.63 -24.22 16.53
N PRO A 256 -22.44 -23.57 15.67
CA PRO A 256 -23.89 -23.76 15.68
C PRO A 256 -24.26 -25.24 15.57
N GLU A 257 -25.21 -25.68 16.39
CA GLU A 257 -25.74 -27.05 16.35
C GLU A 257 -26.62 -27.28 15.12
N ASP A 258 -27.26 -26.22 14.62
CA ASP A 258 -28.06 -26.26 13.39
C ASP A 258 -27.15 -26.26 12.15
N PRO A 259 -27.20 -27.31 11.31
CA PRO A 259 -26.39 -27.39 10.09
C PRO A 259 -26.69 -26.29 9.07
N ASP A 260 -27.90 -25.74 9.03
CA ASP A 260 -28.23 -24.64 8.12
C ASP A 260 -27.65 -23.30 8.60
N GLU A 261 -27.62 -23.06 9.91
CA GLU A 261 -26.94 -21.90 10.51
C GLU A 261 -25.42 -22.01 10.34
N ALA A 262 -24.83 -23.18 10.60
CA ALA A 262 -23.41 -23.44 10.35
C ALA A 262 -23.04 -23.22 8.88
N ARG A 263 -23.92 -23.61 7.93
CA ARG A 263 -23.74 -23.32 6.50
C ARG A 263 -23.75 -21.84 6.20
N ALA A 264 -24.70 -21.08 6.75
CA ALA A 264 -24.76 -19.64 6.57
C ALA A 264 -23.50 -18.94 7.14
N GLN A 265 -23.04 -19.37 8.31
CA GLN A 265 -21.83 -18.83 8.95
C GLN A 265 -20.56 -19.18 8.16
N LEU A 266 -20.43 -20.42 7.65
CA LEU A 266 -19.32 -20.83 6.79
C LEU A 266 -19.25 -19.96 5.53
N HIS A 267 -20.39 -19.77 4.85
CA HIS A 267 -20.43 -18.95 3.65
C HIS A 267 -20.11 -17.48 3.94
N THR A 268 -20.62 -16.94 5.05
CA THR A 268 -20.30 -15.57 5.47
C THR A 268 -18.80 -15.43 5.71
N ALA A 269 -18.17 -16.39 6.39
CA ALA A 269 -16.74 -16.38 6.66
C ALA A 269 -15.90 -16.51 5.37
N LEU A 270 -16.29 -17.38 4.43
CA LEU A 270 -15.62 -17.50 3.13
C LEU A 270 -15.72 -16.23 2.29
N ARG A 271 -16.89 -15.58 2.27
CA ARG A 271 -17.09 -14.31 1.57
C ARG A 271 -16.30 -13.18 2.22
N ALA A 272 -16.16 -13.21 3.54
CA ALA A 272 -15.35 -12.25 4.26
C ALA A 272 -13.85 -12.43 3.97
N LEU A 273 -13.35 -13.67 3.88
CA LEU A 273 -11.99 -13.96 3.38
C LEU A 273 -11.80 -13.48 1.94
N TYR A 274 -12.78 -13.70 1.07
CA TYR A 274 -12.75 -13.22 -0.31
C TYR A 274 -12.69 -11.69 -0.39
N LEU A 275 -13.39 -10.97 0.50
CA LEU A 275 -13.28 -9.53 0.63
C LEU A 275 -11.91 -9.10 1.16
N ALA A 276 -11.38 -9.77 2.18
CA ALA A 276 -10.05 -9.49 2.73
C ALA A 276 -8.92 -9.67 1.70
N ALA A 277 -9.09 -10.63 0.78
CA ALA A 277 -8.18 -10.87 -0.33
C ALA A 277 -8.31 -9.87 -1.49
N ASP A 278 -9.12 -8.82 -1.35
CA ASP A 278 -9.41 -7.80 -2.39
C ASP A 278 -10.20 -8.34 -3.59
N ARG A 279 -11.09 -9.32 -3.34
CA ARG A 279 -11.98 -9.93 -4.35
C ARG A 279 -11.24 -10.35 -5.64
N PRO A 280 -10.23 -11.24 -5.54
CA PRO A 280 -9.44 -11.66 -6.69
C PRO A 280 -10.31 -12.37 -7.73
N ASP A 281 -9.92 -12.32 -9.00
CA ASP A 281 -10.60 -13.09 -10.05
C ASP A 281 -10.53 -14.60 -9.73
N LEU A 282 -11.56 -15.35 -10.10
CA LEU A 282 -11.65 -16.79 -9.86
C LEU A 282 -10.48 -17.56 -10.50
N TRP A 283 -9.95 -17.03 -11.61
CA TRP A 283 -8.76 -17.56 -12.27
C TRP A 283 -7.49 -17.35 -11.45
N ASP A 284 -7.37 -16.25 -10.71
CA ASP A 284 -6.24 -15.98 -9.81
C ASP A 284 -6.30 -16.89 -8.59
N ILE A 285 -7.49 -17.14 -8.03
CA ILE A 285 -7.69 -18.13 -6.97
C ILE A 285 -7.25 -19.52 -7.46
N LYS A 286 -7.69 -19.93 -8.65
CA LYS A 286 -7.29 -21.21 -9.25
C LYS A 286 -5.78 -21.30 -9.51
N ARG A 287 -5.14 -20.19 -9.86
CA ARG A 287 -3.69 -20.11 -10.11
C ARG A 287 -2.89 -20.21 -8.82
N ALA A 288 -3.38 -19.62 -7.73
CA ALA A 288 -2.73 -19.64 -6.41
C ALA A 288 -2.67 -21.05 -5.78
N VAL A 289 -3.59 -21.95 -6.16
CA VAL A 289 -3.56 -23.36 -5.74
C VAL A 289 -2.37 -24.07 -6.39
N SER A 290 -1.34 -24.31 -5.58
CA SER A 290 -0.06 -24.87 -6.04
C SER A 290 0.00 -26.41 -5.98
N THR A 291 -0.87 -27.07 -5.21
CA THR A 291 -0.78 -28.51 -4.91
C THR A 291 -2.07 -29.28 -5.20
N GLY A 292 -1.94 -30.47 -5.79
CA GLY A 292 -3.05 -31.43 -6.00
C GLY A 292 -4.01 -31.05 -7.13
N THR A 293 -5.18 -31.70 -7.16
CA THR A 293 -6.24 -31.41 -8.13
C THR A 293 -6.74 -29.98 -7.93
N LYS A 294 -6.64 -29.16 -8.97
CA LYS A 294 -7.08 -27.76 -8.93
C LYS A 294 -8.61 -27.69 -9.01
N PRO A 295 -9.27 -26.93 -8.13
CA PRO A 295 -10.71 -26.75 -8.23
C PRO A 295 -11.06 -26.08 -9.57
N SER A 296 -12.18 -26.50 -10.13
CA SER A 296 -12.78 -25.86 -11.31
C SER A 296 -13.28 -24.47 -10.94
N ILE A 297 -13.35 -23.56 -11.92
CA ILE A 297 -13.90 -22.21 -11.73
C ILE A 297 -15.35 -22.28 -11.22
N ARG A 298 -16.11 -23.29 -11.66
CA ARG A 298 -17.48 -23.56 -11.21
C ARG A 298 -17.53 -23.90 -9.72
N GLU A 299 -16.62 -24.74 -9.22
CA GLU A 299 -16.57 -25.10 -7.79
C GLU A 299 -16.20 -23.91 -6.91
N ILE A 300 -15.23 -23.09 -7.34
CA ILE A 300 -14.87 -21.85 -6.62
C ILE A 300 -16.06 -20.90 -6.58
N SER A 301 -16.75 -20.72 -7.72
CA SER A 301 -17.95 -19.88 -7.79
C SER A 301 -19.09 -20.39 -6.89
N LEU A 302 -19.37 -21.70 -6.88
CA LEU A 302 -20.42 -22.29 -6.07
C LEU A 302 -20.15 -22.17 -4.56
N ALA A 303 -18.88 -22.29 -4.16
CA ALA A 303 -18.45 -22.12 -2.77
C ALA A 303 -18.65 -20.68 -2.27
N LEU A 304 -18.34 -19.69 -3.11
CA LEU A 304 -18.48 -18.26 -2.78
C LEU A 304 -19.93 -17.74 -2.89
N ASN A 305 -20.75 -18.35 -3.76
CA ASN A 305 -22.15 -17.94 -4.02
C ASN A 305 -23.19 -18.70 -3.19
N CYS A 306 -22.80 -19.36 -2.09
CA CYS A 306 -23.71 -20.04 -1.16
C CYS A 306 -24.57 -21.16 -1.78
N THR A 307 -24.17 -21.75 -2.91
CA THR A 307 -25.02 -22.71 -3.64
C THR A 307 -24.73 -24.16 -3.25
N ARG A 308 -23.49 -24.47 -2.88
CA ARG A 308 -23.06 -25.81 -2.45
C ARG A 308 -21.80 -25.70 -1.60
N ILE A 309 -21.69 -26.54 -0.57
CA ILE A 309 -20.44 -26.74 0.17
C ILE A 309 -19.61 -27.81 -0.57
N PRO A 310 -18.42 -27.48 -1.08
CA PRO A 310 -17.50 -28.46 -1.65
C PRO A 310 -16.98 -29.43 -0.59
N ASP A 311 -16.29 -30.48 -1.03
CA ASP A 311 -15.52 -31.32 -0.12
C ASP A 311 -14.46 -30.49 0.64
N TRP A 312 -13.94 -31.05 1.73
CA TRP A 312 -12.99 -30.34 2.57
C TRP A 312 -11.68 -30.01 1.85
N GLU A 313 -11.19 -30.91 1.00
CA GLU A 313 -9.92 -30.71 0.32
C GLU A 313 -10.01 -29.51 -0.61
N THR A 314 -11.11 -29.40 -1.35
CA THR A 314 -11.42 -28.24 -2.19
C THR A 314 -11.58 -26.97 -1.35
N THR A 315 -12.29 -27.05 -0.22
CA THR A 315 -12.56 -25.90 0.65
C THR A 315 -11.28 -25.36 1.29
N ALA A 316 -10.41 -26.24 1.80
CA ALA A 316 -9.13 -25.88 2.39
C ALA A 316 -8.21 -25.19 1.38
N LYS A 317 -8.17 -25.68 0.13
CA LYS A 317 -7.40 -25.04 -0.94
C LYS A 317 -7.89 -23.63 -1.26
N ILE A 318 -9.20 -23.42 -1.31
CA ILE A 318 -9.79 -22.09 -1.51
C ILE A 318 -9.41 -21.17 -0.34
N ILE A 319 -9.53 -21.63 0.90
CA ILE A 319 -9.16 -20.86 2.10
C ILE A 319 -7.68 -20.46 2.05
N MET A 320 -6.78 -21.40 1.72
CA MET A 320 -5.34 -21.12 1.59
C MET A 320 -5.06 -20.12 0.47
N ALA A 321 -5.72 -20.23 -0.68
CA ALA A 321 -5.58 -19.28 -1.78
C ALA A 321 -6.05 -17.87 -1.40
N LEU A 322 -7.03 -17.77 -0.48
CA LEU A 322 -7.51 -16.52 0.11
C LEU A 322 -6.72 -16.09 1.36
N ARG A 323 -5.56 -16.74 1.64
CA ARG A 323 -4.66 -16.45 2.76
C ARG A 323 -5.27 -16.66 4.16
N GLY A 324 -6.33 -17.47 4.26
CA GLY A 324 -6.91 -17.89 5.54
C GLY A 324 -6.25 -19.15 6.10
N SER A 325 -6.56 -19.48 7.37
CA SER A 325 -6.10 -20.70 8.03
C SER A 325 -7.14 -21.82 7.92
N PRO A 326 -6.88 -22.94 7.24
CA PRO A 326 -7.85 -24.04 7.15
C PRO A 326 -8.22 -24.65 8.51
N ALA A 327 -7.32 -24.59 9.50
CA ALA A 327 -7.58 -25.14 10.83
C ALA A 327 -8.76 -24.45 11.54
N GLU A 328 -8.90 -23.13 11.36
CA GLU A 328 -9.98 -22.33 11.97
C GLU A 328 -11.36 -22.65 11.37
N PHE A 329 -11.40 -23.05 10.10
CA PHE A 329 -12.65 -23.29 9.36
C PHE A 329 -13.09 -24.76 9.40
N ARG A 330 -12.22 -25.68 9.86
CA ARG A 330 -12.50 -27.12 9.89
C ARG A 330 -13.74 -27.47 10.74
N PRO A 331 -13.89 -26.98 11.98
CA PRO A 331 -15.05 -27.32 12.81
C PRO A 331 -16.35 -26.79 12.21
N LEU A 332 -16.31 -25.58 11.65
CA LEU A 332 -17.47 -24.94 11.02
C LEU A 332 -17.89 -25.67 9.74
N TRP A 333 -16.93 -26.10 8.91
CA TRP A 333 -17.21 -26.92 7.73
C TRP A 333 -17.82 -28.28 8.09
N GLN A 334 -17.38 -28.90 9.19
CA GLN A 334 -17.93 -30.18 9.66
C GLN A 334 -19.39 -30.06 10.09
N ALA A 335 -19.75 -29.01 10.82
CA ALA A 335 -21.13 -28.76 11.23
C ALA A 335 -22.04 -28.36 10.04
N ALA A 336 -21.50 -27.62 9.07
CA ALA A 336 -22.23 -27.19 7.88
C ALA A 336 -22.44 -28.30 6.83
N SER A 337 -21.54 -29.28 6.82
CA SER A 337 -21.61 -30.41 5.91
C SER A 337 -22.66 -31.40 6.41
N PRO A 338 -23.51 -31.96 5.52
CA PRO A 338 -24.36 -33.06 5.92
C PRO A 338 -23.48 -34.18 6.49
N PRO A 339 -23.92 -34.89 7.56
CA PRO A 339 -23.20 -36.06 8.02
C PRO A 339 -22.98 -36.94 6.80
N SER A 340 -21.72 -37.25 6.50
CA SER A 340 -21.42 -38.20 5.44
C SER A 340 -22.24 -39.43 5.77
N THR A 341 -23.20 -39.78 4.93
CA THR A 341 -23.86 -41.06 5.01
C THR A 341 -22.77 -42.08 4.74
N THR A 342 -22.05 -42.45 5.80
CA THR A 342 -21.19 -43.62 5.81
C THR A 342 -22.07 -44.71 5.26
N SER A 343 -21.66 -45.24 4.11
CA SER A 343 -22.28 -46.34 3.42
C SER A 343 -22.48 -47.49 4.41
N ALA A 344 -23.62 -47.51 5.11
CA ALA A 344 -24.14 -48.65 5.85
C ALA A 344 -24.84 -49.60 4.87
N LEU A 345 -24.20 -49.84 3.74
CA LEU A 345 -24.56 -50.83 2.74
C LEU A 345 -23.34 -51.71 2.51
N GLN A 346 -23.12 -52.64 3.45
CA GLN A 346 -22.76 -54.06 3.20
C GLN A 346 -22.40 -54.74 4.53
N ALA A 347 -23.41 -55.16 5.31
CA ALA A 347 -23.25 -56.20 6.34
C ALA A 347 -24.55 -56.98 6.61
N ALA A 348 -25.47 -57.03 5.63
CA ALA A 348 -26.68 -57.84 5.72
C ALA A 348 -26.96 -58.51 4.36
N ALA A 349 -25.99 -59.33 3.91
CA ALA A 349 -26.18 -60.26 2.79
C ALA A 349 -25.20 -61.44 2.92
N PHE A 350 -25.14 -62.03 4.12
CA PHE A 350 -24.68 -63.39 4.35
C PHE A 350 -25.48 -63.93 5.54
N GLY A 351 -26.68 -64.43 5.23
CA GLY A 351 -27.57 -65.14 6.15
C GLY A 351 -28.38 -66.10 5.31
#